data_AF-A0AAE6ZJ15-F1
#
_entry.id   AF-A0AAE6ZJ15-F1
#
_cell.length_a   1.000
_cell.length_b   1.000
_cell.length_c   1.000
_cell.angle_alpha   90.00
_cell.angle_beta   90.00
_cell.angle_gamma   90.00
#
_symmetry.space_group_name_H-M   'P 1'
#
loop_
_entity.id
_entity.type
_entity.pdbx_description
1 polymer ?
#
loop_
_entity_poly.entity_id
_entity_poly.type
_entity_poly.pdbx_seq_one_letter_code
_entity_poly.pdbx_strand_id
1 'polypeptide(L)'
;METNTTTSYLEKIIASRRTVKPTSMNGRKIADETVQQLLQMADWAPTHGYTEPWYFVVYGGDKVQEFCTAHAELYKQFTPADKFIAGSYDKLKSQGDLASHVIAICMKRGSNPKIPVVEEIAAVSCAVQNMWLTATSQGIAAYWGSGGMTFHPAMQDYLGLGDDDQVLGFFYLGYTDEPVQPGKRLKPLSEKVKWM
;
A
#
# COMPACT_ATOMS: atom_id res chain seq x y z
N MET A 1 16.27 -12.54 -32.20
CA MET A 1 14.91 -12.45 -31.64
C MET A 1 14.70 -11.01 -31.26
N GLU A 2 13.84 -10.29 -31.99
CA GLU A 2 13.49 -8.91 -31.63
C GLU A 2 12.80 -8.93 -30.28
N THR A 3 13.38 -8.28 -29.29
CA THR A 3 12.72 -8.07 -28.01
C THR A 3 11.53 -7.16 -28.25
N ASN A 4 10.33 -7.72 -28.10
CA ASN A 4 9.08 -6.99 -28.23
C ASN A 4 9.13 -5.75 -27.33
N THR A 5 9.05 -4.55 -27.89
CA THR A 5 9.33 -3.28 -27.21
C THR A 5 8.47 -3.10 -25.95
N THR A 6 7.25 -3.65 -25.97
CA THR A 6 6.31 -3.69 -24.84
C THR A 6 6.84 -4.50 -23.65
N THR A 7 7.42 -5.68 -23.91
CA THR A 7 8.01 -6.52 -22.86
C THR A 7 9.16 -5.79 -22.17
N SER A 8 9.99 -5.08 -22.94
CA SER A 8 11.10 -4.28 -22.40
C SER A 8 10.61 -3.13 -21.50
N TYR A 9 9.43 -2.55 -21.76
CA TYR A 9 8.89 -1.45 -20.95
C TYR A 9 8.38 -1.95 -19.59
N LEU A 10 7.62 -3.04 -19.57
CA LEU A 10 7.14 -3.63 -18.32
C LEU A 10 8.29 -4.09 -17.42
N GLU A 11 9.30 -4.75 -17.98
CA GLU A 11 10.51 -5.16 -17.25
C GLU A 11 11.20 -3.97 -16.60
N LYS A 12 11.32 -2.84 -17.31
CA LYS A 12 11.90 -1.60 -16.77
C LYS A 12 11.08 -1.06 -15.59
N ILE A 13 9.75 -1.04 -15.68
CA ILE A 13 8.88 -0.59 -14.58
C ILE A 13 9.07 -1.48 -13.36
N ILE A 14 9.01 -2.81 -13.53
CA ILE A 14 9.18 -3.76 -12.42
C ILE A 14 10.57 -3.59 -11.78
N ALA A 15 11.61 -3.41 -12.58
CA ALA A 15 12.97 -3.23 -12.10
C ALA A 15 13.22 -1.85 -11.46
N SER A 16 12.52 -0.80 -11.91
CA SER A 16 12.69 0.58 -11.43
C SER A 16 11.83 0.91 -10.20
N ARG A 17 10.71 0.20 -9.96
CA ARG A 17 9.83 0.40 -8.82
C ARG A 17 10.59 0.45 -7.49
N ARG A 18 10.45 1.54 -6.75
CA ARG A 18 11.04 1.72 -5.41
C ARG A 18 9.99 2.04 -4.38
N THR A 19 10.39 1.80 -3.14
CA THR A 19 9.69 2.26 -1.96
C THR A 19 10.21 3.65 -1.63
N VAL A 20 9.33 4.65 -1.67
CA VAL A 20 9.65 6.04 -1.36
C VAL A 20 8.85 6.43 -0.14
N LYS A 21 9.53 6.59 1.01
CA LYS A 21 8.84 6.88 2.29
C LYS A 21 8.09 8.22 2.20
N PRO A 22 7.00 8.40 2.96
CA PRO A 22 6.24 9.65 2.94
C PRO A 22 7.09 10.90 3.26
N THR A 23 8.09 10.76 4.14
CA THR A 23 9.05 11.83 4.46
C THR A 23 9.96 12.26 3.31
N SER A 24 10.08 11.44 2.25
CA SER A 24 10.84 11.73 1.02
C SER A 24 9.94 12.26 -0.10
N MET A 25 8.65 12.46 0.14
CA MET A 25 7.74 13.10 -0.81
C MET A 25 7.88 14.63 -0.75
N ASN A 26 7.33 15.35 -1.72
CA ASN A 26 7.50 16.80 -1.85
C ASN A 26 6.20 17.62 -1.72
N GLY A 27 5.11 17.01 -1.26
CA GLY A 27 3.83 17.70 -1.04
C GLY A 27 3.04 18.06 -2.30
N ARG A 28 3.59 17.82 -3.51
CA ARG A 28 2.84 18.00 -4.76
C ARG A 28 1.65 17.04 -4.80
N LYS A 29 0.51 17.56 -5.25
CA LYS A 29 -0.75 16.81 -5.31
C LYS A 29 -0.90 16.07 -6.63
N ILE A 30 -1.42 14.85 -6.52
CA ILE A 30 -1.85 13.98 -7.62
C ILE A 30 -3.33 14.31 -7.89
N ALA A 31 -3.76 14.29 -9.15
CA ALA A 31 -5.18 14.46 -9.47
C ALA A 31 -5.97 13.21 -9.01
N ASP A 32 -7.19 13.39 -8.51
CA ASP A 32 -8.02 12.27 -8.02
C ASP A 32 -8.31 11.27 -9.14
N GLU A 33 -8.46 11.74 -10.39
CA GLU A 33 -8.65 10.89 -11.56
C GLU A 33 -7.44 9.99 -11.81
N THR A 34 -6.23 10.49 -11.53
CA THR A 34 -5.01 9.68 -11.62
C THR A 34 -5.01 8.58 -10.57
N VAL A 35 -5.40 8.89 -9.32
CA VAL A 35 -5.53 7.86 -8.26
C VAL A 35 -6.63 6.85 -8.61
N GLN A 36 -7.73 7.30 -9.21
CA GLN A 36 -8.79 6.42 -9.71
C GLN A 36 -8.28 5.46 -10.80
N GLN A 37 -7.43 5.93 -11.72
CA GLN A 37 -6.78 5.06 -12.71
C GLN A 37 -5.88 4.00 -12.05
N LEU A 38 -5.16 4.35 -10.98
CA LEU A 38 -4.36 3.38 -10.24
C LEU A 38 -5.23 2.28 -9.62
N LEU A 39 -6.37 2.66 -9.02
CA LEU A 39 -7.34 1.73 -8.44
C LEU A 39 -8.00 0.84 -9.50
N GLN A 40 -8.31 1.39 -10.69
CA GLN A 40 -8.79 0.58 -11.82
C GLN A 40 -7.78 -0.50 -12.20
N MET A 41 -6.47 -0.23 -12.13
CA MET A 41 -5.45 -1.25 -12.39
C MET A 41 -5.30 -2.25 -11.25
N ALA A 42 -5.55 -1.85 -10.01
CA ALA A 42 -5.64 -2.76 -8.87
C ALA A 42 -6.76 -3.80 -9.06
N ASP A 43 -7.89 -3.38 -9.64
CA ASP A 43 -9.08 -4.20 -9.88
C ASP A 43 -8.85 -5.36 -10.87
N TRP A 44 -7.80 -5.27 -11.70
CA TRP A 44 -7.39 -6.36 -12.61
C TRP A 44 -6.52 -7.44 -11.92
N ALA A 45 -6.47 -7.47 -10.59
CA ALA A 45 -5.72 -8.48 -9.86
C ALA A 45 -6.35 -9.88 -9.99
N PRO A 46 -5.53 -10.95 -9.98
CA PRO A 46 -6.06 -12.30 -9.92
C PRO A 46 -6.73 -12.57 -8.57
N THR A 47 -7.86 -13.27 -8.60
CA THR A 47 -8.58 -13.71 -7.40
C THR A 47 -9.10 -15.14 -7.59
N HIS A 48 -8.85 -16.02 -6.62
CA HIS A 48 -9.39 -17.37 -6.62
C HIS A 48 -10.84 -17.33 -6.12
N GLY A 49 -11.73 -18.06 -6.81
CA GLY A 49 -13.15 -18.07 -6.45
C GLY A 49 -13.90 -16.78 -6.79
N TYR A 50 -13.26 -15.86 -7.54
CA TYR A 50 -13.84 -14.58 -7.95
C TYR A 50 -14.36 -13.76 -6.76
N THR A 51 -13.60 -13.72 -5.66
CA THR A 51 -14.05 -13.04 -4.43
C THR A 51 -13.73 -11.56 -4.40
N GLU A 52 -12.84 -11.08 -5.28
CA GLU A 52 -12.43 -9.67 -5.42
C GLU A 52 -12.27 -8.96 -4.06
N PRO A 53 -11.42 -9.50 -3.15
CA PRO A 53 -11.50 -9.17 -1.73
C PRO A 53 -10.89 -7.81 -1.38
N TRP A 54 -10.31 -7.10 -2.34
CA TRP A 54 -9.69 -5.81 -2.10
C TRP A 54 -10.75 -4.74 -1.79
N TYR A 55 -10.55 -4.05 -0.69
CA TYR A 55 -11.36 -2.90 -0.30
C TYR A 55 -10.43 -1.75 0.04
N PHE A 56 -10.62 -0.62 -0.64
CA PHE A 56 -9.75 0.54 -0.53
C PHE A 56 -10.51 1.73 0.03
N VAL A 57 -10.01 2.30 1.13
CA VAL A 57 -10.53 3.59 1.65
C VAL A 57 -9.54 4.68 1.29
N VAL A 58 -9.95 5.61 0.42
CA VAL A 58 -9.08 6.64 -0.15
C VAL A 58 -9.23 7.95 0.61
N TYR A 59 -8.12 8.50 1.08
CA TYR A 59 -8.00 9.80 1.72
C TYR A 59 -7.21 10.74 0.80
N GLY A 60 -7.82 11.85 0.40
CA GLY A 60 -7.20 12.92 -0.40
C GLY A 60 -7.38 14.29 0.25
N GLY A 61 -6.58 15.27 -0.18
CA GLY A 61 -6.63 16.63 0.38
C GLY A 61 -6.40 16.65 1.89
N ASP A 62 -7.19 17.42 2.62
CA ASP A 62 -7.08 17.55 4.09
C ASP A 62 -7.36 16.24 4.85
N LYS A 63 -8.06 15.29 4.21
CA LYS A 63 -8.39 13.99 4.81
C LYS A 63 -7.18 13.11 5.04
N VAL A 64 -6.07 13.34 4.33
CA VAL A 64 -4.80 12.68 4.59
C VAL A 64 -4.31 12.97 5.99
N GLN A 65 -4.30 14.25 6.39
CA GLN A 65 -3.83 14.66 7.70
C GLN A 65 -4.79 14.25 8.82
N GLU A 66 -6.10 14.30 8.55
CA GLU A 66 -7.12 13.80 9.47
C GLU A 66 -6.91 12.31 9.76
N PHE A 67 -6.68 11.49 8.73
CA PHE A 67 -6.39 10.07 8.89
C PHE A 67 -5.10 9.82 9.70
N CYS A 68 -3.99 10.48 9.34
CA CYS A 68 -2.72 10.32 10.06
C CYS A 68 -2.82 10.72 11.53
N THR A 69 -3.57 11.79 11.82
CA THR A 69 -3.87 12.21 13.20
C THR A 69 -4.71 11.17 13.92
N ALA A 70 -5.79 10.67 13.31
CA ALA A 70 -6.62 9.63 13.91
C ALA A 70 -5.82 8.34 14.19
N HIS A 71 -4.95 7.92 13.27
CA HIS A 71 -4.07 6.77 13.44
C HIS A 71 -3.12 6.94 14.63
N ALA A 72 -2.55 8.15 14.79
CA ALA A 72 -1.71 8.48 15.93
C ALA A 72 -2.49 8.49 17.26
N GLU A 73 -3.70 9.05 17.29
CA GLU A 73 -4.54 9.04 18.50
C GLU A 73 -4.97 7.63 18.89
N LEU A 74 -5.34 6.77 17.93
CA LEU A 74 -5.60 5.35 18.18
C LEU A 74 -4.35 4.67 18.78
N TYR A 75 -3.17 4.96 18.24
CA TYR A 75 -1.92 4.43 18.79
C TYR A 75 -1.70 4.87 20.25
N LYS A 76 -1.90 6.15 20.54
CA LYS A 76 -1.77 6.69 21.90
C LYS A 76 -2.80 6.09 22.86
N GLN A 77 -4.03 5.89 22.42
CA GLN A 77 -5.13 5.39 23.25
C GLN A 77 -4.96 3.90 23.60
N PHE A 78 -4.57 3.08 22.63
CA PHE A 78 -4.60 1.62 22.78
C PHE A 78 -3.22 1.00 23.03
N THR A 79 -2.13 1.76 22.92
CA THR A 79 -0.80 1.26 23.30
C THR A 79 -0.61 1.37 24.82
N PRO A 80 -0.27 0.27 25.52
CA PRO A 80 0.07 0.32 26.94
C PRO A 80 1.17 1.34 27.23
N ALA A 81 1.08 2.04 28.36
CA ALA A 81 1.98 3.15 28.68
C ALA A 81 3.47 2.76 28.69
N ASP A 82 3.80 1.52 29.11
CA ASP A 82 5.15 0.95 29.11
C ASP A 82 5.69 0.63 27.71
N LYS A 83 4.80 0.53 26.71
CA LYS A 83 5.13 0.27 25.30
C LYS A 83 4.97 1.49 24.41
N PHE A 84 4.45 2.59 24.95
CA PHE A 84 4.23 3.82 24.20
C PHE A 84 5.57 4.48 23.86
N ILE A 85 5.75 4.79 22.58
CA ILE A 85 6.93 5.50 22.09
C ILE A 85 6.46 6.80 21.45
N ALA A 86 6.81 7.94 22.06
CA ALA A 86 6.43 9.27 21.57
C ALA A 86 6.82 9.50 20.09
N GLY A 87 8.03 9.09 19.70
CA GLY A 87 8.47 9.19 18.31
C GLY A 87 7.65 8.34 17.32
N SER A 88 7.00 7.26 17.76
CA SER A 88 6.06 6.50 16.92
C SER A 88 4.76 7.25 16.71
N TYR A 89 4.24 7.88 17.77
CA TYR A 89 3.06 8.76 17.69
C TYR A 89 3.32 9.94 16.73
N ASP A 90 4.43 10.65 16.92
CA ASP A 90 4.78 11.81 16.09
C ASP A 90 4.97 11.41 14.62
N LYS A 91 5.62 10.27 14.39
CA LYS A 91 5.81 9.72 13.03
C LYS A 91 4.50 9.29 12.36
N LEU A 92 3.53 8.74 13.10
CA LEU A 92 2.22 8.40 12.55
C LEU A 92 1.47 9.67 12.15
N LYS A 93 1.51 10.68 13.03
CA LYS A 93 0.83 11.95 12.83
C LYS A 93 1.37 12.75 11.64
N SER A 94 2.69 12.81 11.47
CA SER A 94 3.34 13.58 10.38
C SER A 94 3.47 12.83 9.06
N GLN A 95 3.06 11.56 9.00
CA GLN A 95 3.23 10.72 7.81
C GLN A 95 2.47 11.26 6.58
N GLY A 96 1.41 12.03 6.82
CA GLY A 96 0.57 12.65 5.80
C GLY A 96 1.09 13.99 5.28
N ASP A 97 2.03 14.64 5.97
CA ASP A 97 2.38 16.05 5.74
C ASP A 97 2.81 16.34 4.28
N LEU A 98 3.54 15.39 3.68
CA LEU A 98 4.08 15.50 2.32
C LEU A 98 3.41 14.53 1.33
N ALA A 99 2.46 13.72 1.80
CA ALA A 99 1.71 12.81 0.95
C ALA A 99 0.59 13.56 0.21
N SER A 100 0.28 13.09 -1.00
CA SER A 100 -0.89 13.54 -1.74
C SER A 100 -2.14 12.79 -1.28
N HIS A 101 -2.03 11.47 -1.18
CA HIS A 101 -3.12 10.57 -0.81
C HIS A 101 -2.64 9.47 0.11
N VAL A 102 -3.56 8.92 0.89
CA VAL A 102 -3.38 7.69 1.65
C VAL A 102 -4.53 6.76 1.28
N ILE A 103 -4.22 5.50 1.02
CA ILE A 103 -5.22 4.47 0.74
C ILE A 103 -5.09 3.40 1.82
N ALA A 104 -6.12 3.21 2.65
CA ALA A 104 -6.18 2.04 3.51
C ALA A 104 -6.38 0.80 2.65
N ILE A 105 -5.47 -0.17 2.79
CA ILE A 105 -5.50 -1.46 2.11
C ILE A 105 -6.23 -2.41 3.03
N CYS A 106 -7.46 -2.77 2.67
CA CYS A 106 -8.28 -3.69 3.43
C CYS A 106 -8.61 -4.92 2.57
N MET A 107 -8.84 -6.03 3.27
CA MET A 107 -9.45 -7.23 2.73
C MET A 107 -10.85 -7.31 3.29
N LYS A 108 -11.87 -7.28 2.43
CA LYS A 108 -13.23 -7.67 2.82
C LYS A 108 -13.39 -9.17 2.62
N ARG A 109 -13.71 -9.88 3.70
CA ARG A 109 -13.73 -11.34 3.68
C ARG A 109 -14.92 -11.83 2.84
N GLY A 110 -14.63 -12.67 1.86
CA GLY A 110 -15.68 -13.36 1.09
C GLY A 110 -16.45 -14.37 1.94
N SER A 111 -17.73 -14.57 1.63
CA SER A 111 -18.60 -15.53 2.33
C SER A 111 -18.36 -16.99 1.94
N ASN A 112 -17.48 -17.27 0.97
CA ASN A 112 -17.19 -18.62 0.50
C ASN A 112 -16.17 -19.30 1.44
N PRO A 113 -16.59 -20.26 2.29
CA PRO A 113 -15.70 -20.87 3.27
C PRO A 113 -14.62 -21.75 2.65
N LYS A 114 -14.73 -22.08 1.35
CA LYS A 114 -13.74 -22.88 0.63
C LYS A 114 -12.49 -22.11 0.24
N ILE A 115 -12.52 -20.78 0.27
CA ILE A 115 -11.38 -19.93 -0.10
C ILE A 115 -10.57 -19.65 1.17
N PRO A 116 -9.34 -20.16 1.33
CA PRO A 116 -8.49 -19.81 2.45
C PRO A 116 -8.23 -18.31 2.54
N VAL A 117 -8.20 -17.77 3.78
CA VAL A 117 -7.92 -16.35 4.04
C VAL A 117 -6.61 -15.88 3.38
N VAL A 118 -5.58 -16.74 3.39
CA VAL A 118 -4.28 -16.42 2.79
C VAL A 118 -4.36 -16.14 1.28
N GLU A 119 -5.30 -16.77 0.57
CA GLU A 119 -5.47 -16.55 -0.87
C GLU A 119 -6.08 -15.18 -1.16
N GLU A 120 -7.00 -14.72 -0.31
CA GLU A 120 -7.56 -13.37 -0.43
C GLU A 120 -6.56 -12.29 -0.05
N ILE A 121 -5.76 -12.51 1.01
CA ILE A 121 -4.63 -11.62 1.34
C ILE A 121 -3.64 -11.53 0.16
N ALA A 122 -3.35 -12.66 -0.50
CA ALA A 122 -2.50 -12.70 -1.68
C ALA A 122 -3.11 -11.92 -2.86
N ALA A 123 -4.43 -12.07 -3.10
CA ALA A 123 -5.15 -11.31 -4.12
C ALA A 123 -5.08 -9.80 -3.87
N VAL A 124 -5.32 -9.34 -2.63
CA VAL A 124 -5.17 -7.91 -2.28
C VAL A 124 -3.72 -7.45 -2.47
N SER A 125 -2.73 -8.28 -2.13
CA SER A 125 -1.31 -7.96 -2.34
C SER A 125 -0.97 -7.80 -3.83
N CYS A 126 -1.57 -8.61 -4.70
CA CYS A 126 -1.46 -8.44 -6.15
C CYS A 126 -2.13 -7.14 -6.64
N ALA A 127 -3.31 -6.79 -6.11
CA ALA A 127 -3.99 -5.54 -6.42
C ALA A 127 -3.13 -4.31 -6.07
N VAL A 128 -2.53 -4.30 -4.87
CA VAL A 128 -1.60 -3.24 -4.47
C VAL A 128 -0.36 -3.20 -5.37
N GLN A 129 0.19 -4.36 -5.75
CA GLN A 129 1.34 -4.43 -6.64
C GLN A 129 1.01 -3.89 -8.05
N ASN A 130 -0.18 -4.18 -8.61
CA ASN A 130 -0.62 -3.60 -9.88
C ASN A 130 -0.68 -2.08 -9.79
N MET A 131 -1.34 -1.54 -8.76
CA MET A 131 -1.40 -0.10 -8.49
C MET A 131 0.00 0.51 -8.36
N TRP A 132 0.93 -0.14 -7.66
CA TRP A 132 2.30 0.36 -7.48
C TRP A 132 3.10 0.38 -8.78
N LEU A 133 2.94 -0.62 -9.65
CA LEU A 133 3.59 -0.63 -10.96
C LEU A 133 3.03 0.48 -11.86
N THR A 134 1.71 0.70 -11.85
CA THR A 134 1.09 1.83 -12.57
C THR A 134 1.53 3.18 -12.00
N ALA A 135 1.63 3.32 -10.68
CA ALA A 135 2.18 4.53 -10.06
C ALA A 135 3.62 4.78 -10.54
N THR A 136 4.44 3.73 -10.58
CA THR A 136 5.84 3.81 -11.04
C THR A 136 5.93 4.23 -12.50
N SER A 137 5.06 3.71 -13.38
CA SER A 137 5.08 4.08 -14.81
C SER A 137 4.72 5.56 -15.05
N GLN A 138 4.00 6.17 -14.11
CA GLN A 138 3.59 7.58 -14.13
C GLN A 138 4.51 8.50 -13.29
N GLY A 139 5.62 7.97 -12.75
CA GLY A 139 6.54 8.75 -11.91
C GLY A 139 5.97 9.13 -10.53
N ILE A 140 4.95 8.41 -10.06
CA ILE A 140 4.34 8.60 -8.74
C ILE A 140 5.15 7.81 -7.70
N ALA A 141 5.56 8.49 -6.64
CA ALA A 141 6.18 7.89 -5.48
C ALA A 141 5.12 7.16 -4.63
N ALA A 142 5.47 5.97 -4.13
CA ALA A 142 4.56 5.20 -3.31
C ALA A 142 5.25 4.42 -2.18
N TYR A 143 4.49 4.19 -1.11
CA TYR A 143 4.92 3.46 0.08
C TYR A 143 3.76 2.67 0.69
N TRP A 144 3.91 1.35 0.77
CA TRP A 144 3.07 0.51 1.63
C TRP A 144 3.73 0.37 3.01
N GLY A 145 3.05 0.86 4.05
CA GLY A 145 3.41 0.65 5.45
C GLY A 145 2.33 -0.11 6.22
N SER A 146 2.74 -0.95 7.16
CA SER A 146 1.84 -1.74 8.03
C SER A 146 2.17 -1.58 9.52
N GLY A 147 2.65 -0.39 9.91
CA GLY A 147 3.02 -0.06 11.29
C GLY A 147 1.87 0.51 12.12
N GLY A 148 2.17 0.89 13.37
CA GLY A 148 1.19 1.48 14.29
C GLY A 148 0.01 0.54 14.53
N MET A 149 -1.21 1.08 14.43
CA MET A 149 -2.46 0.36 14.65
C MET A 149 -2.94 -0.51 13.48
N THR A 150 -2.14 -0.74 12.43
CA THR A 150 -2.57 -1.46 11.22
C THR A 150 -3.33 -2.75 11.55
N PHE A 151 -2.77 -3.61 12.40
CA PHE A 151 -3.36 -4.93 12.72
C PHE A 151 -4.16 -4.94 14.02
N HIS A 152 -4.44 -3.77 14.61
CA HIS A 152 -5.17 -3.67 15.86
C HIS A 152 -6.68 -3.53 15.58
N PRO A 153 -7.58 -4.18 16.34
CA PRO A 153 -9.03 -4.11 16.10
C PRO A 153 -9.59 -2.68 16.05
N ALA A 154 -9.07 -1.77 16.89
CA ALA A 154 -9.46 -0.36 16.85
C ALA A 154 -9.31 0.32 15.46
N MET A 155 -8.41 -0.16 14.60
CA MET A 155 -8.30 0.34 13.22
C MET A 155 -9.35 -0.29 12.29
N GLN A 156 -9.74 -1.56 12.50
CA GLN A 156 -10.88 -2.15 11.80
C GLN A 156 -12.16 -1.39 12.14
N ASP A 157 -12.39 -1.10 13.43
CA ASP A 157 -13.52 -0.31 13.91
C ASP A 157 -13.55 1.08 13.28
N TYR A 158 -12.40 1.77 13.29
CA TYR A 158 -12.26 3.10 12.68
C TYR A 158 -12.60 3.11 11.18
N LEU A 159 -12.26 2.03 10.45
CA LEU A 159 -12.53 1.88 9.02
C LEU A 159 -13.92 1.27 8.72
N GLY A 160 -14.71 0.94 9.74
CA GLY A 160 -16.04 0.34 9.58
C GLY A 160 -16.00 -1.06 8.96
N LEU A 161 -14.98 -1.84 9.29
CA LEU A 161 -14.78 -3.21 8.82
C LEU A 161 -15.42 -4.22 9.78
N GLY A 162 -15.84 -5.37 9.26
CA GLY A 162 -16.37 -6.47 10.08
C GLY A 162 -15.28 -7.30 10.76
N ASP A 163 -15.69 -8.21 11.65
CA ASP A 163 -14.78 -9.04 12.45
C ASP A 163 -13.83 -9.92 11.62
N ASP A 164 -14.31 -10.38 10.46
CA ASP A 164 -13.54 -11.25 9.55
C ASP A 164 -12.70 -10.47 8.52
N ASP A 165 -12.98 -9.17 8.36
CA ASP A 165 -12.24 -8.29 7.46
C ASP A 165 -10.86 -7.98 8.03
N GLN A 166 -9.90 -7.58 7.19
CA GLN A 166 -8.55 -7.29 7.66
C GLN A 166 -8.02 -5.99 7.10
N VAL A 167 -7.28 -5.25 7.92
CA VAL A 167 -6.47 -4.12 7.47
C VAL A 167 -5.05 -4.63 7.21
N LEU A 168 -4.59 -4.49 5.98
CA LEU A 168 -3.28 -5.00 5.54
C LEU A 168 -2.20 -3.90 5.49
N GLY A 169 -2.60 -2.64 5.65
CA GLY A 169 -1.71 -1.49 5.74
C GLY A 169 -2.26 -0.26 5.06
N PHE A 170 -1.37 0.71 4.84
CA PHE A 170 -1.69 2.00 4.24
C PHE A 170 -0.72 2.28 3.10
N PHE A 171 -1.28 2.67 1.97
CA PHE A 171 -0.56 3.03 0.76
C PHE A 171 -0.50 4.54 0.62
N TYR A 172 0.67 5.11 0.85
CA TYR A 172 0.92 6.53 0.70
C TYR A 172 1.36 6.81 -0.74
N LEU A 173 0.78 7.83 -1.35
CA LEU A 173 1.07 8.28 -2.71
C LEU A 173 1.50 9.75 -2.70
N GLY A 174 2.46 10.09 -3.54
CA GLY A 174 2.90 11.47 -3.75
C GLY A 174 3.90 11.59 -4.90
N TYR A 175 4.58 12.72 -4.97
CA TYR A 175 5.76 12.89 -5.84
C TYR A 175 7.01 13.05 -4.99
N THR A 176 8.17 12.77 -5.57
CA THR A 176 9.48 12.98 -4.96
C THR A 176 10.42 13.61 -5.98
N ASP A 177 11.32 14.45 -5.51
CA ASP A 177 12.42 15.00 -6.30
C ASP A 177 13.71 14.17 -6.12
N GLU A 178 13.69 13.15 -5.26
CA GLU A 178 14.80 12.23 -5.10
C GLU A 178 15.00 11.38 -6.37
N PRO A 179 16.25 11.20 -6.82
CA PRO A 179 16.53 10.35 -7.97
C PRO A 179 16.20 8.89 -7.64
N VAL A 180 15.65 8.18 -8.63
CA VAL A 180 15.34 6.75 -8.50
C VAL A 180 16.62 5.96 -8.28
N GLN A 181 16.75 5.37 -7.11
CA GLN A 181 17.93 4.57 -6.76
C GLN A 181 17.96 3.24 -7.53
N PRO A 182 19.16 2.74 -7.92
CA PRO A 182 19.30 1.42 -8.50
C PRO A 182 18.74 0.32 -7.57
N GLY A 183 18.18 -0.72 -8.19
CA GLY A 183 17.53 -1.80 -7.46
C GLY A 183 18.57 -2.77 -6.95
N LYS A 184 18.46 -3.17 -5.69
CA LYS A 184 19.33 -4.20 -5.11
C LYS A 184 18.54 -5.42 -4.69
N ARG A 185 19.11 -6.60 -4.88
CA ARG A 185 18.68 -7.85 -4.25
C ARG A 185 19.82 -8.35 -3.37
N LEU A 186 19.49 -8.73 -2.13
CA LEU A 186 20.49 -9.15 -1.15
C LEU A 186 21.06 -10.54 -1.44
N LYS A 187 20.25 -11.39 -2.08
CA LYS A 187 20.59 -12.76 -2.47
C LYS A 187 20.31 -12.96 -3.96
N PRO A 188 21.17 -13.69 -4.69
CA PRO A 188 20.96 -14.03 -6.09
C PRO A 188 19.65 -14.83 -6.29
N LEU A 189 19.16 -14.87 -7.53
CA LEU A 189 17.94 -15.62 -7.87
C LEU A 189 18.12 -17.13 -7.67
N SER A 190 19.32 -17.65 -7.90
CA SER A 190 19.66 -19.07 -7.75
C SER A 190 19.44 -19.63 -6.34
N GLU A 191 19.51 -18.79 -5.31
CA GLU A 191 19.19 -19.21 -3.93
C GLU A 191 17.67 -19.29 -3.67
N LYS A 192 16.83 -18.81 -4.58
CA LYS A 192 15.37 -18.70 -4.43
C LYS A 192 14.59 -19.56 -5.42
N VAL A 193 15.29 -20.22 -6.34
CA VAL A 193 14.70 -21.01 -7.42
C VAL A 193 15.43 -22.34 -7.51
N LYS A 194 14.67 -23.43 -7.48
CA LYS A 194 15.15 -24.78 -7.75
C LYS A 194 14.40 -25.31 -8.97
N TRP A 195 15.13 -25.61 -10.05
CA TRP A 195 14.61 -26.36 -11.18
C TRP A 195 14.66 -27.84 -10.85
N MET A 196 13.58 -28.58 -11.15
CA MET A 196 13.45 -30.02 -10.97
C MET A 196 13.26 -30.69 -12.31
#